data_AF-A0A537SNX7-F1
#
_entry.id   AF-A0A537SNX7-F1
#
_cell.length_a   1.000
_cell.length_b   1.000
_cell.length_c   1.000
_cell.angle_alpha   90.00
_cell.angle_beta   90.00
_cell.angle_gamma   90.00
#
_symmetry.space_group_name_H-M   'P 1'
#
loop_
_entity.id
_entity.type
_entity.pdbx_description
1 polymer ?
#
loop_
_entity_poly.entity_id
_entity_poly.type
_entity_poly.pdbx_seq_one_letter_code
_entity_poly.pdbx_strand_id
1 'polypeptide(L)'
;MHFQTWQDKAGNAPPLTDPTNGLVFPDLNADGELTQTNLIMPEPTIFLDRAFPICSIIRPTETDGAATGALNAFTADGLFIGQTPEFFAVLTQLAQAADHARHGR
;
A
#
# COMPACT_ATOMS: atom_id res chain seq x y z
N MET A 1 23.20 -4.05 -6.79
CA MET A 1 22.26 -5.18 -6.89
C MET A 1 20.86 -4.62 -6.73
N HIS A 2 20.00 -4.80 -7.73
CA HIS A 2 18.69 -4.16 -7.83
C HIS A 2 17.68 -4.96 -7.00
N PHE A 3 16.99 -4.33 -6.05
CA PHE A 3 16.03 -4.97 -5.12
C PHE A 3 15.01 -5.86 -5.86
N GLN A 4 14.52 -5.41 -7.01
CA GLN A 4 13.61 -6.18 -7.87
C GLN A 4 14.17 -7.56 -8.24
N THR A 5 15.45 -7.65 -8.59
CA THR A 5 16.06 -8.91 -9.05
C THR A 5 16.18 -9.90 -7.89
N TRP A 6 16.45 -9.38 -6.69
CA TRP A 6 16.49 -10.20 -5.48
C TRP A 6 15.08 -10.70 -5.12
N GLN A 7 14.10 -9.79 -5.09
CA GLN A 7 12.71 -10.13 -4.79
C GLN A 7 12.15 -11.15 -5.80
N ASP A 8 12.44 -10.98 -7.11
CA ASP A 8 12.02 -11.93 -8.15
C ASP A 8 12.58 -13.34 -7.89
N LYS A 9 13.85 -13.45 -7.52
CA LYS A 9 14.48 -14.76 -7.28
C LYS A 9 13.98 -15.40 -5.98
N ALA A 10 13.83 -14.62 -4.92
CA ALA A 10 13.29 -15.10 -3.66
C ALA A 10 11.81 -15.52 -3.79
N GLY A 11 11.00 -14.72 -4.50
CA GLY A 11 9.57 -14.95 -4.67
C GLY A 11 9.21 -16.11 -5.58
N ASN A 12 10.15 -16.62 -6.38
CA ASN A 12 9.94 -17.78 -7.27
C ASN A 12 10.62 -19.07 -6.75
N ALA A 13 11.05 -19.11 -5.48
CA ALA A 13 11.70 -20.29 -4.92
C ALA A 13 10.72 -21.48 -4.86
N PRO A 14 11.07 -22.66 -5.41
CA PRO A 14 10.22 -23.83 -5.34
C PRO A 14 10.21 -24.44 -3.93
N PRO A 15 9.14 -25.15 -3.53
CA PRO A 15 9.14 -25.94 -2.31
C PRO A 15 10.26 -26.99 -2.36
N LEU A 16 10.93 -27.20 -1.23
CA LEU A 16 12.08 -28.10 -1.12
C LEU A 16 12.12 -28.76 0.26
N THR A 17 12.46 -30.04 0.30
CA THR A 17 12.86 -30.71 1.54
C THR A 17 14.34 -31.09 1.43
N ASP A 18 15.15 -30.63 2.39
CA ASP A 18 16.57 -30.97 2.46
C ASP A 18 16.71 -32.47 2.78
N PRO A 19 17.32 -33.28 1.89
CA PRO A 19 17.44 -34.72 2.07
C PRO A 19 18.41 -35.12 3.20
N THR A 20 19.21 -34.18 3.69
CA THR A 20 20.29 -34.43 4.66
C THR A 20 19.82 -34.28 6.11
N ASN A 21 18.86 -33.39 6.34
CA ASN A 21 18.40 -33.04 7.69
C ASN A 21 16.86 -32.95 7.82
N GLY A 22 16.11 -33.10 6.72
CA GLY A 22 14.65 -33.03 6.72
C GLY A 22 14.07 -31.63 6.88
N LEU A 23 14.86 -30.56 6.74
CA LEU A 23 14.36 -29.18 6.75
C LEU A 23 13.40 -28.97 5.58
N VAL A 24 12.22 -28.43 5.87
CA VAL A 24 11.17 -28.20 4.86
C VAL A 24 11.05 -26.70 4.57
N PHE A 25 11.19 -26.34 3.31
CA PHE A 25 10.73 -25.08 2.72
C PHE A 25 9.37 -25.35 2.08
N PRO A 26 8.27 -24.88 2.70
CA PRO A 26 6.93 -25.16 2.21
C PRO A 26 6.64 -24.42 0.90
N ASP A 27 5.56 -24.83 0.23
CA ASP A 27 5.03 -24.07 -0.89
C ASP A 27 4.37 -22.79 -0.37
N LEU A 28 5.07 -21.66 -0.55
CA LEU A 28 4.60 -20.36 -0.10
C LEU A 28 3.45 -19.80 -0.97
N ASN A 29 3.14 -20.44 -2.11
CA ASN A 29 2.10 -20.02 -3.05
C ASN A 29 0.85 -20.94 -3.00
N ALA A 30 0.78 -21.85 -2.02
CA ALA A 30 -0.30 -22.82 -1.90
C ALA A 30 -1.70 -22.19 -1.67
N ASP A 31 -1.74 -21.01 -1.06
CA ASP A 31 -2.99 -20.30 -0.69
C ASP A 31 -3.54 -19.38 -1.81
N GLY A 32 -2.93 -19.41 -3.01
CA GLY A 32 -3.39 -18.71 -4.20
C GLY A 32 -2.73 -17.35 -4.44
N GLU A 33 -3.29 -16.59 -5.40
CA GLU A 33 -2.71 -15.34 -5.93
C GLU A 33 -2.47 -14.27 -4.84
N LEU A 34 -3.39 -14.14 -3.87
CA LEU A 34 -3.30 -13.13 -2.81
C LEU A 34 -2.05 -13.24 -1.93
N THR A 35 -1.49 -14.44 -1.81
CA THR A 35 -0.29 -14.72 -1.01
C THR A 35 0.91 -15.04 -1.90
N GLN A 36 0.82 -14.78 -3.20
CA GLN A 36 1.84 -15.16 -4.15
C GLN A 36 3.11 -14.33 -3.95
N THR A 37 4.23 -15.02 -3.73
CA THR A 37 5.47 -14.42 -3.20
C THR A 37 6.26 -13.56 -4.18
N ASN A 38 5.97 -13.65 -5.48
CA ASN A 38 6.64 -12.87 -6.52
C ASN A 38 5.83 -11.63 -6.97
N LEU A 39 4.60 -11.42 -6.48
CA LEU A 39 3.82 -10.23 -6.82
C LEU A 39 4.39 -9.00 -6.09
N ILE A 40 4.82 -8.00 -6.86
CA ILE A 40 5.31 -6.73 -6.30
C ILE A 40 4.21 -5.69 -6.16
N MET A 41 3.20 -5.79 -7.03
CA MET A 41 2.09 -4.85 -7.07
C MET A 41 0.98 -5.41 -6.20
N PRO A 42 0.36 -4.59 -5.34
CA PRO A 42 -0.81 -5.02 -4.61
C PRO A 42 -1.93 -5.37 -5.58
N GLU A 43 -2.71 -6.40 -5.25
CA GLU A 43 -3.96 -6.69 -5.95
C GLU A 43 -4.87 -5.46 -5.96
N PRO A 44 -5.65 -5.24 -7.04
CA PRO A 44 -6.66 -4.21 -7.06
C PRO A 44 -7.60 -4.37 -5.87
N THR A 45 -7.73 -3.30 -5.08
CA THR A 45 -8.56 -3.34 -3.88
C THR A 45 -10.05 -3.39 -4.27
N ILE A 46 -10.86 -4.07 -3.45
CA ILE A 46 -12.31 -3.90 -3.53
C ILE A 46 -12.67 -2.53 -2.96
N PHE A 47 -13.34 -1.70 -3.76
CA PHE A 47 -13.73 -0.37 -3.30
C PHE A 47 -14.80 -0.44 -2.22
N LEU A 48 -14.75 0.57 -1.33
CA LEU A 48 -15.86 0.89 -0.45
C LEU A 48 -17.14 1.20 -1.25
N ASP A 49 -16.99 1.81 -2.44
CA ASP A 49 -18.06 2.08 -3.39
C ASP A 49 -17.56 1.89 -4.85
N ARG A 50 -18.32 1.15 -5.67
CA ARG A 50 -17.98 0.87 -7.08
C ARG A 50 -18.04 2.08 -8.01
N ALA A 51 -18.53 3.23 -7.53
CA ALA A 51 -18.49 4.48 -8.28
C ALA A 51 -17.07 5.03 -8.47
N PHE A 52 -16.11 4.64 -7.63
CA PHE A 52 -14.72 5.09 -7.74
C PHE A 52 -13.92 4.31 -8.80
N PRO A 53 -12.97 4.96 -9.50
CA PRO A 53 -12.12 4.31 -10.51
C PRO A 53 -11.11 3.35 -9.87
N ILE A 54 -10.72 2.30 -10.61
CA ILE A 54 -9.75 1.29 -10.14
C ILE A 54 -8.41 1.94 -9.77
N CYS A 55 -7.97 1.74 -8.53
CA CYS A 55 -6.73 2.26 -7.97
C CYS A 55 -6.26 1.42 -6.78
N SER A 56 -4.97 1.50 -6.45
CA SER A 56 -4.43 0.92 -5.22
C SER A 56 -4.77 1.84 -4.04
N ILE A 57 -5.44 1.30 -3.03
CA ILE A 57 -5.70 2.01 -1.77
C ILE A 57 -4.72 1.49 -0.71
N ILE A 58 -3.97 2.41 -0.11
CA ILE A 58 -3.23 2.14 1.13
C ILE A 58 -4.16 2.55 2.27
N ARG A 59 -4.50 1.59 3.16
CA ARG A 59 -5.22 1.86 4.41
C ARG A 59 -4.25 1.80 5.59
N PRO A 60 -3.73 2.93 6.08
CA PRO A 60 -3.02 2.97 7.35
C PRO A 60 -3.96 2.46 8.45
N THR A 61 -3.43 1.68 9.38
CA THR A 61 -4.18 1.27 10.58
C THR A 61 -4.14 2.34 11.68
N GLU A 62 -3.13 3.22 11.64
CA GLU A 62 -2.99 4.38 12.49
C GLU A 62 -3.40 5.63 11.71
N THR A 63 -4.67 6.02 11.82
CA THR A 63 -5.26 7.07 10.97
C THR A 63 -5.39 8.43 11.65
N ASP A 64 -5.12 8.52 12.95
CA ASP A 64 -5.29 9.76 13.70
C ASP A 64 -4.30 10.84 13.20
N GLY A 65 -4.84 11.84 12.52
CA GLY A 65 -4.06 12.94 11.94
C GLY A 65 -3.21 12.54 10.73
N ALA A 66 -3.40 11.33 10.16
CA ALA A 66 -2.57 10.81 9.08
C ALA A 66 -2.70 11.63 7.79
N ALA A 67 -3.92 12.03 7.42
CA ALA A 67 -4.16 12.82 6.22
C ALA A 67 -3.65 14.25 6.36
N THR A 68 -3.86 14.89 7.51
CA THR A 68 -3.27 16.21 7.80
C THR A 68 -1.73 16.14 7.84
N GLY A 69 -1.18 15.07 8.41
CA GLY A 69 0.26 14.80 8.41
C GLY A 69 0.83 14.68 6.99
N ALA A 70 0.16 13.93 6.11
CA ALA A 70 0.55 13.79 4.71
C ALA A 70 0.51 15.14 3.96
N LEU A 71 -0.56 15.93 4.14
CA LEU A 71 -0.67 17.26 3.55
C LEU A 71 0.49 18.17 3.97
N ASN A 72 0.82 18.16 5.27
CA ASN A 72 1.94 18.96 5.80
C ASN A 72 3.27 18.52 5.21
N ALA A 73 3.53 17.20 5.14
CA ALA A 73 4.74 16.65 4.56
C ALA A 73 4.90 17.04 3.08
N PHE A 74 3.87 16.84 2.27
CA PHE A 74 3.91 17.22 0.84
C PHE A 74 4.08 18.71 0.61
N THR A 75 3.48 19.53 1.48
CA THR A 75 3.68 20.98 1.44
C THR A 75 5.12 21.36 1.77
N ALA A 76 5.70 20.73 2.81
CA ALA A 76 7.10 20.94 3.19
C ALA A 76 8.10 20.46 2.12
N ASP A 77 7.77 19.38 1.41
CA ASP A 77 8.54 18.85 0.28
C ASP A 77 8.45 19.74 -0.97
N GLY A 78 7.61 20.78 -0.95
CA GLY A 78 7.45 21.71 -2.05
C GLY A 78 6.59 21.19 -3.20
N LEU A 79 5.84 20.10 -2.99
CA LEU A 79 4.98 19.48 -4.01
C LEU A 79 3.96 20.47 -4.60
N PHE A 80 3.55 21.45 -3.79
CA PHE A 80 2.50 22.42 -4.12
C PHE A 80 3.02 23.85 -4.32
N ILE A 81 4.31 24.03 -4.62
CA ILE A 81 4.86 25.37 -4.93
C ILE A 81 4.11 25.98 -6.13
N GLY A 82 3.69 27.24 -5.99
CA GLY A 82 2.96 27.98 -7.02
C GLY A 82 1.44 27.78 -7.02
N GLN A 83 0.90 26.96 -6.12
CA GLN A 83 -0.54 26.81 -5.94
C GLN A 83 -1.15 28.00 -5.18
N THR A 84 -2.45 28.22 -5.36
CA THR A 84 -3.15 29.37 -4.75
C THR A 84 -3.55 29.09 -3.30
N PRO A 85 -3.84 30.13 -2.48
CA PRO A 85 -4.35 29.93 -1.13
C PRO A 85 -5.64 29.09 -1.07
N GLU A 86 -6.52 29.22 -2.07
CA GLU A 86 -7.76 28.46 -2.17
C GLU A 86 -7.51 26.96 -2.36
N PHE A 87 -6.46 26.58 -3.10
CA PHE A 87 -6.04 25.20 -3.23
C PHE A 87 -5.68 24.59 -1.87
N PHE A 88 -4.89 25.30 -1.06
CA PHE A 88 -4.53 24.83 0.29
C PHE A 88 -5.74 24.79 1.23
N ALA A 89 -6.69 25.72 1.08
CA ALA A 89 -7.93 25.70 1.84
C ALA A 89 -8.75 24.43 1.55
N VAL A 90 -8.88 24.06 0.27
CA VAL A 90 -9.57 22.84 -0.15
C VAL A 90 -8.85 21.60 0.37
N LEU A 91 -7.53 21.51 0.19
CA LEU A 91 -6.75 20.36 0.69
C LEU A 91 -6.83 20.20 2.20
N THR A 92 -6.78 21.30 2.94
CA THR A 92 -6.89 21.28 4.41
C THR A 92 -8.25 20.74 4.84
N GLN A 93 -9.34 21.16 4.20
CA GLN A 93 -10.69 20.65 4.48
C GLN A 93 -10.80 19.15 4.17
N LEU A 94 -10.23 18.71 3.04
CA LEU A 94 -10.21 17.29 2.66
C LEU A 94 -9.41 16.44 3.67
N ALA A 95 -8.24 16.91 4.09
CA ALA A 95 -7.41 16.21 5.05
C ALA A 95 -8.11 16.07 6.41
N GLN A 96 -8.73 17.14 6.91
CA GLN A 96 -9.52 17.11 8.13
C GLN A 96 -10.71 16.15 8.03
N ALA A 97 -11.46 16.18 6.92
CA ALA A 97 -12.56 15.27 6.69
C ALA A 97 -12.11 13.80 6.67
N ALA A 98 -10.94 13.52 6.09
CA ALA A 98 -10.35 12.18 6.06
C ALA A 98 -9.91 11.71 7.46
N ASP A 99 -9.26 12.55 8.25
CA ASP A 99 -8.86 12.22 9.64
C ASP A 99 -10.08 11.98 10.55
N HIS A 100 -11.18 12.69 10.30
CA HIS A 100 -12.45 12.52 11.01
C HIS A 100 -13.33 11.40 10.44
N ALA A 101 -12.97 10.80 9.30
CA ALA A 101 -13.73 9.72 8.73
C ALA A 101 -13.81 8.55 9.71
N ARG A 102 -14.95 7.90 9.76
CA ARG A 102 -15.19 6.69 10.54
C ARG A 102 -15.65 5.61 9.59
N HIS A 103 -15.31 4.36 9.87
CA HIS A 103 -15.85 3.25 9.09
C HIS A 103 -17.39 3.31 9.10
N GLY A 104 -17.97 3.27 7.89
CA GLY A 104 -19.40 3.04 7.74
C GLY A 104 -19.77 1.71 8.40
N ARG A 105 -20.93 1.66 9.04
CA ARG A 105 -21.49 0.42 9.59
C ARG A 105 -21.67 -0.62 8.49
#